data_AF-A0A090X2T2-F1
#
_entry.id   AF-A0A090X2T2-F1
#
_cell.length_a   1.000
_cell.length_b   1.000
_cell.length_c   1.000
_cell.angle_alpha   90.00
_cell.angle_beta   90.00
_cell.angle_gamma   90.00
#
_symmetry.space_group_name_H-M   'P 1'
#
loop_
_entity.id
_entity.type
_entity.pdbx_description
1 polymer ?
#
loop_
_entity_poly.entity_id
_entity_poly.type
_entity_poly.pdbx_seq_one_letter_code
_entity_poly.pdbx_strand_id
1 'polypeptide(L)'
;MTRYQLFGQYSSRGYIKDTEVFWNAGIRSHTWNVSGNGIESTTQTVVSPRGQLAIKPAWNNTDMLFRISGGLYYQPPFYRELRDQQGVVNPAVKAQKSIHAVIGNDWSFNWISNDGKKRPFKLTTEVITKI
;
A
#
# COMPACT_ATOMS: atom_id res chain seq x y z
N MET A 1 -15.46 23.42 4.11
CA MET A 1 -14.87 22.22 3.47
C MET A 1 -14.65 21.17 4.55
N THR A 2 -15.45 20.11 4.49
CA THR A 2 -15.40 19.01 5.47
C THR A 2 -14.74 17.80 4.81
N ARG A 3 -13.87 17.10 5.54
CA ARG A 3 -13.18 15.89 5.08
C ARG A 3 -13.41 14.77 6.08
N TYR A 4 -13.88 13.63 5.59
CA TYR A 4 -14.06 12.40 6.36
C TYR A 4 -13.14 11.32 5.81
N GLN A 5 -12.48 10.60 6.71
CA GLN A 5 -11.60 9.49 6.38
C GLN A 5 -12.03 8.27 7.19
N LEU A 6 -12.22 7.14 6.51
CA LEU A 6 -12.53 5.86 7.14
C LEU A 6 -11.50 4.84 6.69
N PHE A 7 -11.08 3.97 7.59
CA PHE A 7 -10.18 2.87 7.25
C PHE A 7 -10.58 1.60 8.00
N GLY A 8 -10.40 0.47 7.33
CA GLY A 8 -10.51 -0.86 7.90
C GLY A 8 -9.36 -1.72 7.40
N GLN A 9 -8.79 -2.54 8.27
CA GLN A 9 -7.78 -3.52 7.89
C GLN A 9 -8.01 -4.81 8.67
N TYR A 10 -7.88 -5.92 7.97
CA TYR A 10 -7.80 -7.25 8.54
C TYR A 10 -6.46 -7.88 8.18
N SER A 11 -5.89 -8.60 9.12
CA SER A 11 -4.65 -9.35 8.95
C SER A 11 -4.77 -10.70 9.62
N SER A 12 -4.32 -11.74 8.95
CA SER A 12 -4.29 -13.08 9.50
C SER A 12 -3.01 -13.80 9.10
N ARG A 13 -2.62 -14.73 9.96
CA ARG A 13 -1.47 -15.60 9.80
C ARG A 13 -1.95 -17.02 10.07
N GLY A 14 -1.52 -17.95 9.24
CA GLY A 14 -1.81 -19.36 9.40
C GLY A 14 -0.76 -20.23 8.74
N TYR A 15 -1.06 -21.51 8.65
CA TYR A 15 -0.19 -22.50 8.03
C TYR A 15 -0.98 -23.29 6.99
N ILE A 16 -0.37 -23.52 5.83
CA ILE A 16 -0.86 -24.46 4.82
C ILE A 16 0.16 -25.60 4.79
N LYS A 17 -0.20 -26.75 5.39
CA LYS A 17 0.74 -27.83 5.73
C LYS A 17 1.89 -27.25 6.58
N ASP A 18 3.12 -27.31 6.10
CA ASP A 18 4.31 -26.78 6.78
C ASP A 18 4.67 -25.35 6.33
N THR A 19 3.93 -24.78 5.37
CA THR A 19 4.20 -23.42 4.86
C THR A 19 3.45 -22.39 5.69
N GLU A 20 4.15 -21.41 6.27
CA GLU A 20 3.53 -20.28 6.96
C GLU A 20 3.01 -19.28 5.93
N VAL A 21 1.76 -18.86 6.08
CA VAL A 21 1.09 -17.91 5.17
C VAL A 21 0.52 -16.76 5.97
N PHE A 22 0.76 -15.57 5.47
CA PHE A 22 0.31 -14.32 6.06
C PHE A 22 -0.44 -13.55 4.99
N TRP A 23 -1.57 -12.98 5.35
CA TRP A 23 -2.29 -12.12 4.43
C TRP A 23 -2.94 -10.97 5.17
N ASN A 24 -3.08 -9.88 4.46
CA ASN A 24 -3.73 -8.67 4.95
C ASN A 24 -4.54 -8.06 3.82
N ALA A 25 -5.73 -7.63 4.17
CA ALA A 25 -6.61 -6.88 3.30
C ALA A 25 -7.05 -5.63 4.04
N GLY A 26 -7.09 -4.50 3.36
CA GLY A 26 -7.54 -3.26 3.95
C GLY A 26 -8.19 -2.37 2.91
N ILE A 27 -9.04 -1.48 3.40
CA ILE A 27 -9.74 -0.51 2.58
C ILE A 27 -9.72 0.83 3.31
N ARG A 28 -9.52 1.91 2.56
CA ARG A 28 -9.59 3.26 3.08
C ARG A 28 -10.49 4.09 2.19
N SER A 29 -11.46 4.80 2.75
CA SER A 29 -12.25 5.78 2.00
C SER A 29 -11.94 7.19 2.47
N HIS A 30 -11.91 8.12 1.51
CA HIS A 30 -11.78 9.54 1.75
C HIS A 30 -12.94 10.24 1.06
N THR A 31 -13.71 11.00 1.83
CA THR A 31 -14.81 11.83 1.33
C THR A 31 -14.49 13.28 1.64
N TRP A 32 -14.61 14.17 0.66
CA TRP A 32 -14.49 15.60 0.90
C TRP A 32 -15.60 16.36 0.19
N ASN A 33 -16.04 17.42 0.85
CA ASN A 33 -17.02 18.34 0.31
C ASN A 33 -16.34 19.66 -0.07
N VAL A 34 -16.52 20.07 -1.32
CA VAL A 34 -16.09 21.36 -1.85
C VAL A 34 -17.31 22.27 -1.91
N SER A 35 -17.24 23.43 -1.25
CA SER A 35 -18.30 24.42 -1.18
C SER A 35 -17.70 25.83 -1.29
N GLY A 36 -18.38 26.76 -1.98
CA GLY A 36 -17.94 28.15 -2.14
C GLY A 36 -19.10 29.10 -2.45
N ASN A 37 -18.90 30.41 -2.29
CA ASN A 37 -19.92 31.40 -2.62
C ASN A 37 -20.19 31.41 -4.13
N GLY A 38 -21.44 31.15 -4.53
CA GLY A 38 -21.87 31.15 -5.93
C GLY A 38 -21.60 29.85 -6.72
N ILE A 39 -21.24 28.75 -6.05
CA ILE A 39 -20.88 27.47 -6.71
C ILE A 39 -21.65 26.32 -6.06
N GLU A 40 -22.16 25.39 -6.87
CA GLU A 40 -22.81 24.17 -6.36
C GLU A 40 -21.83 23.33 -5.53
N SER A 41 -22.28 22.90 -4.36
CA SER A 41 -21.47 22.06 -3.48
C SER A 41 -21.29 20.68 -4.10
N THR A 42 -20.04 20.27 -4.31
CA THR A 42 -19.70 18.96 -4.87
C THR A 42 -19.05 18.10 -3.80
N THR A 43 -19.62 16.91 -3.57
CA THR A 43 -19.02 15.89 -2.69
C THR A 43 -18.32 14.85 -3.54
N GLN A 44 -17.05 14.60 -3.27
CA GLN A 44 -16.28 13.54 -3.92
C GLN A 44 -15.86 12.48 -2.89
N THR A 45 -15.96 11.22 -3.28
CA THR A 45 -15.55 10.07 -2.47
C THR A 45 -14.59 9.21 -3.28
N VAL A 46 -13.48 8.81 -2.67
CA VAL A 46 -12.54 7.83 -3.24
C VAL A 46 -12.31 6.70 -2.27
N VAL A 47 -12.06 5.51 -2.82
CA VAL A 47 -11.88 4.28 -2.06
C VAL A 47 -10.59 3.61 -2.52
N SER A 48 -9.69 3.39 -1.58
CA SER A 48 -8.34 2.87 -1.76
C SER A 48 -8.23 1.48 -1.12
N PRO A 49 -8.58 0.40 -1.83
CA PRO A 49 -8.31 -0.97 -1.38
C PRO A 49 -6.80 -1.29 -1.44
N ARG A 50 -6.34 -2.12 -0.52
CA ARG A 50 -4.99 -2.70 -0.50
C ARG A 50 -5.04 -4.14 -0.02
N GLY A 51 -4.13 -4.95 -0.56
CA GLY A 51 -3.95 -6.33 -0.16
C GLY A 51 -2.47 -6.69 -0.17
N GLN A 52 -2.10 -7.62 0.69
CA GLN A 52 -0.79 -8.26 0.65
C GLN A 52 -0.91 -9.71 1.09
N LEU A 53 -0.04 -10.53 0.51
CA LEU A 53 0.13 -11.94 0.78
C LEU A 53 1.62 -12.20 0.95
N ALA A 54 1.99 -12.95 1.98
CA ALA A 54 3.34 -13.42 2.19
C ALA A 54 3.33 -14.91 2.51
N ILE A 55 4.29 -15.62 1.93
CA ILE A 55 4.41 -17.07 2.05
C ILE A 55 5.85 -17.39 2.46
N LYS A 56 5.99 -18.18 3.53
CA LYS A 56 7.26 -18.68 4.03
C LYS A 56 7.22 -20.22 4.00
N PRO A 57 7.77 -20.86 2.95
CA PRO A 57 7.88 -22.30 2.88
C PRO A 57 8.81 -22.85 3.97
N ALA A 58 8.47 -24.01 4.56
CA ALA A 58 9.36 -24.73 5.46
C ALA A 58 10.41 -25.53 4.67
N TRP A 59 11.41 -24.84 4.12
CA TRP A 59 12.56 -25.48 3.48
C TRP A 59 13.67 -25.75 4.49
N ASN A 60 14.22 -26.97 4.49
CA ASN A 60 15.14 -27.44 5.54
C ASN A 60 16.43 -26.63 5.67
N ASN A 61 16.97 -26.10 4.56
CA ASN A 61 18.28 -25.43 4.52
C ASN A 61 18.21 -23.98 4.05
N THR A 62 17.01 -23.44 3.86
CA THR A 62 16.82 -22.12 3.25
C THR A 62 15.63 -21.43 3.88
N ASP A 63 15.83 -20.24 4.45
CA ASP A 63 14.74 -19.42 4.96
C ASP A 63 14.38 -18.38 3.90
N MET A 64 13.30 -18.62 3.15
CA MET A 64 12.79 -17.72 2.12
C MET A 64 11.38 -17.23 2.45
N LEU A 65 11.18 -15.93 2.28
CA LEU A 65 9.89 -15.28 2.41
C LEU A 65 9.56 -14.60 1.09
N PHE A 66 8.47 -15.01 0.46
CA PHE A 66 7.93 -14.38 -0.73
C PHE A 66 6.79 -13.46 -0.34
N ARG A 67 6.78 -12.24 -0.86
CA ARG A 67 5.74 -11.24 -0.62
C ARG A 67 5.20 -10.72 -1.93
N ILE A 68 3.88 -10.57 -2.01
CA ILE A 68 3.23 -9.78 -3.03
C ILE A 68 2.27 -8.83 -2.36
N SER A 69 2.28 -7.58 -2.78
CA SER A 69 1.35 -6.56 -2.30
C SER A 69 0.86 -5.72 -3.45
N GLY A 70 -0.37 -5.26 -3.34
CA GLY A 70 -1.01 -4.43 -4.34
C GLY A 70 -2.01 -3.49 -3.68
N GLY A 71 -2.16 -2.30 -4.25
CA GLY A 71 -3.16 -1.37 -3.77
C GLY A 71 -3.44 -0.26 -4.76
N LEU A 72 -4.67 0.25 -4.67
CA LEU A 72 -5.06 1.47 -5.34
C LEU A 72 -4.92 2.61 -4.34
N TYR A 73 -4.20 3.65 -4.74
CA TYR A 73 -4.05 4.85 -3.95
C TYR A 73 -4.67 6.03 -4.69
N TYR A 74 -5.74 6.55 -4.11
CA TYR A 74 -6.40 7.76 -4.57
C TYR A 74 -6.02 8.92 -3.65
N GLN A 75 -5.30 9.90 -4.22
CA GLN A 75 -4.97 11.12 -3.51
C GLN A 75 -6.05 12.18 -3.77
N PRO A 76 -6.71 12.71 -2.72
CA PRO A 76 -7.61 13.84 -2.90
C PRO A 76 -6.82 15.03 -3.47
N PRO A 77 -7.40 15.81 -4.39
CA PRO A 77 -6.74 16.97 -4.95
C PRO A 77 -6.41 17.98 -3.85
N PHE A 78 -5.32 18.70 -4.05
CA PHE A 78 -4.88 19.73 -3.13
C PHE A 78 -5.87 20.90 -3.14
N TYR A 79 -6.00 21.61 -2.01
CA TYR A 79 -6.87 22.78 -1.93
C TYR A 79 -6.50 23.88 -2.95
N ARG A 80 -5.21 23.97 -3.31
CA ARG A 80 -4.68 24.85 -4.34
C ARG A 80 -4.96 24.39 -5.77
N GLU A 81 -5.31 23.13 -6.00
CA GLU A 81 -5.75 22.63 -7.32
C GLU A 81 -7.25 22.85 -7.51
N LEU A 82 -7.99 22.89 -6.40
CA LEU A 82 -9.41 23.23 -6.37
C LEU A 82 -9.68 24.73 -6.58
N ARG A 83 -8.67 25.60 -6.57
CA ARG A 83 -8.75 27.03 -6.90
C ARG A 83 -7.73 27.38 -7.96
N ASP A 84 -8.14 27.99 -9.06
CA ASP A 84 -7.20 28.47 -10.07
C ASP A 84 -6.40 29.71 -9.59
N GLN A 85 -5.46 30.17 -10.41
CA GLN A 85 -4.61 31.33 -10.10
C GLN A 85 -5.42 32.64 -9.95
N GLN A 86 -6.65 32.66 -10.46
CA GLN A 86 -7.60 33.77 -10.41
C GLN A 86 -8.56 33.64 -9.20
N GLY A 87 -8.44 32.57 -8.39
CA GLY A 87 -9.24 32.32 -7.19
C GLY A 87 -10.59 31.65 -7.45
N VAL A 88 -10.89 31.26 -8.70
CA VAL A 88 -12.12 30.56 -9.08
C VAL A 88 -12.01 29.10 -8.67
N VAL A 89 -13.04 28.58 -8.01
CA VAL A 89 -13.06 27.18 -7.58
C VAL A 89 -13.40 26.28 -8.76
N ASN A 90 -12.57 25.29 -9.04
CA ASN A 90 -12.84 24.26 -10.05
C ASN A 90 -13.26 22.95 -9.37
N PRO A 91 -14.57 22.66 -9.25
CA PRO A 91 -15.06 21.44 -8.59
C PRO A 91 -14.84 20.16 -9.41
N ALA A 92 -14.43 20.26 -10.69
CA ALA A 92 -14.29 19.11 -11.59
C ALA A 92 -12.93 18.39 -11.49
N VAL A 93 -12.00 18.87 -10.66
CA VAL A 93 -10.68 18.24 -10.48
C VAL A 93 -10.87 16.85 -9.86
N LYS A 94 -10.52 15.80 -10.63
CA LYS A 94 -10.60 14.40 -10.20
C LYS A 94 -9.36 14.04 -9.39
N ALA A 95 -9.54 13.20 -8.38
CA ALA A 95 -8.43 12.65 -7.60
C ALA A 95 -7.42 11.90 -8.49
N GLN A 96 -6.13 12.15 -8.24
CA GLN A 96 -5.06 11.43 -8.91
C GLN A 96 -5.09 9.96 -8.45
N LYS A 97 -5.20 9.06 -9.43
CA LYS A 97 -5.26 7.60 -9.23
C LYS A 97 -3.85 7.06 -9.43
N SER A 98 -3.41 6.17 -8.55
CA SER A 98 -2.17 5.42 -8.74
C SER A 98 -2.35 3.98 -8.29
N ILE A 99 -1.89 3.04 -9.11
CA ILE A 99 -1.87 1.61 -8.81
C ILE A 99 -0.45 1.26 -8.39
N HIS A 100 -0.29 0.63 -7.23
CA HIS A 100 1.01 0.20 -6.74
C HIS A 100 1.01 -1.32 -6.63
N ALA A 101 2.00 -1.96 -7.21
CA ALA A 101 2.25 -3.39 -7.06
C ALA A 101 3.71 -3.59 -6.61
N VAL A 102 3.91 -4.46 -5.62
CA VAL A 102 5.24 -4.80 -5.11
C VAL A 102 5.34 -6.30 -5.00
N ILE A 103 6.39 -6.86 -5.61
CA ILE A 103 6.79 -8.26 -5.44
C ILE A 103 8.14 -8.25 -4.72
N GLY A 104 8.24 -8.99 -3.62
CA GLY A 104 9.42 -9.04 -2.78
C GLY A 104 9.85 -10.47 -2.47
N ASN A 105 11.15 -10.67 -2.34
CA ASN A 105 11.73 -11.89 -1.82
C ASN A 105 12.78 -11.53 -0.77
N ASP A 106 12.70 -12.19 0.38
CA ASP A 106 13.74 -12.15 1.38
C ASP A 106 14.35 -13.55 1.49
N TRP A 107 15.68 -13.63 1.41
CA TRP A 107 16.43 -14.85 1.65
C TRP A 107 17.37 -14.66 2.84
N SER A 108 17.15 -15.45 3.90
CA SER A 108 17.99 -15.46 5.09
C SER A 108 18.92 -16.67 5.05
N PHE A 109 20.22 -16.44 5.22
CA PHE A 109 21.25 -17.48 5.16
C PHE A 109 22.36 -17.18 6.17
N ASN A 110 23.08 -18.22 6.59
CA ASN A 110 24.25 -18.08 7.45
C ASN A 110 25.52 -18.21 6.61
N TRP A 111 26.44 -17.27 6.75
CA TRP A 111 27.77 -17.32 6.12
C TRP A 111 28.84 -17.64 7.16
N ILE A 112 29.81 -18.48 6.82
CA ILE A 112 30.95 -18.79 7.68
C ILE A 112 32.09 -17.83 7.35
N SER A 113 32.50 -17.02 8.33
CA SER A 113 33.65 -16.13 8.16
C SER A 113 34.96 -16.91 8.35
N ASN A 114 36.08 -16.34 7.89
CA ASN A 114 37.42 -16.93 7.98
C ASN A 114 37.85 -17.23 9.43
N ASP A 115 37.18 -16.63 10.41
CA ASP A 115 37.34 -16.88 11.85
C ASP A 115 36.55 -18.12 12.35
N GLY A 116 35.90 -18.87 11.45
CA GLY A 116 35.09 -20.04 11.75
C GLY A 116 33.69 -19.73 12.30
N LYS A 117 33.31 -18.45 12.45
CA LYS A 117 32.01 -18.06 13.03
C LYS A 117 30.90 -18.02 11.98
N LYS A 118 29.72 -18.56 12.32
CA LYS A 118 28.48 -18.42 11.53
C LYS A 118 27.85 -17.05 11.78
N ARG A 119 27.65 -16.26 10.72
CA ARG A 119 27.02 -14.94 10.77
C ARG A 119 25.72 -14.95 9.97
N PRO A 120 24.59 -14.49 10.54
CA PRO A 120 23.32 -14.44 9.83
C PRO A 120 23.29 -13.25 8.87
N PHE A 121 22.92 -13.52 7.62
CA PHE A 121 22.73 -12.54 6.56
C PHE A 121 21.30 -12.64 6.01
N LYS A 122 20.82 -11.52 5.47
CA LYS A 122 19.54 -11.42 4.81
C LYS A 122 19.72 -10.64 3.51
N LEU A 123 19.33 -11.24 2.40
CA LEU A 123 19.25 -10.61 1.09
C LEU A 123 17.78 -10.28 0.82
N THR A 124 17.49 -9.01 0.55
CA THR A 124 16.15 -8.53 0.19
C THR A 124 16.15 -8.09 -1.26
N THR A 125 15.19 -8.56 -2.04
CA THR A 125 14.98 -8.16 -3.43
C THR A 125 13.53 -7.72 -3.59
N GLU A 126 13.30 -6.54 -4.17
CA GLU A 126 11.96 -5.98 -4.37
C GLU A 126 11.83 -5.38 -5.77
N VAL A 127 10.69 -5.64 -6.39
CA VAL A 127 10.27 -5.03 -7.65
C VAL A 127 9.02 -4.21 -7.36
N ILE A 128 9.09 -2.91 -7.64
CA ILE A 128 8.03 -1.94 -7.35
C ILE A 128 7.55 -1.34 -8.66
N THR A 129 6.25 -1.40 -8.91
CA THR A 129 5.61 -0.78 -10.08
C THR A 129 4.54 0.20 -9.61
N LYS A 130 4.57 1.40 -10.18
CA LYS A 130 3.55 2.44 -10.01
C LYS A 130 2.96 2.76 -11.39
N ILE A 131 1.65 2.62 -11.54
CA ILE A 131 0.89 2.89 -12.77
C ILE A 131 -0.11 4.00 -12.50
#